data_AF-A0A948C643-F1
#
_entry.id   AF-A0A948C643-F1
#
_cell.length_a   1.000
_cell.length_b   1.000
_cell.length_c   1.000
_cell.angle_alpha   90.00
_cell.angle_beta   90.00
_cell.angle_gamma   90.00
#
_symmetry.space_group_name_H-M   'P 1'
#
loop_
_entity.id
_entity.type
_entity.pdbx_description
1 polymer ?
#
loop_
_entity_poly.entity_id
_entity_poly.type
_entity_poly.pdbx_seq_one_letter_code
_entity_poly.pdbx_strand_id
1 'polypeptide(L)'
;MDEPTIGLDDKEIHRAIKAIQRLKNMGNTIIVVEHNEEFIKEADWIVEIGPGSGDFGGKLLFNGPYNEFLKSNTLTSQYIT
;
A
#
# COMPACT_ATOMS: atom_id res chain seq x y z
N MET A 1 7.22 -6.96 3.96
CA MET A 1 7.88 -7.09 2.65
C MET A 1 8.15 -5.69 2.17
N ASP A 2 9.37 -5.44 1.71
CA ASP A 2 9.81 -4.11 1.31
C ASP A 2 9.73 -4.01 -0.22
N GLU A 3 8.84 -3.15 -0.71
CA GLU A 3 8.60 -2.82 -2.12
C GLU A 3 8.65 -4.02 -3.10
N PRO A 4 7.70 -4.97 -2.99
CA PRO A 4 7.68 -6.18 -3.80
C PRO A 4 7.49 -5.95 -5.31
N THR A 5 7.04 -4.76 -5.73
CA THR A 5 6.83 -4.46 -7.16
C THR A 5 8.02 -3.78 -7.86
N ILE A 6 9.13 -3.48 -7.16
CA ILE A 6 10.31 -2.88 -7.80
C ILE A 6 10.78 -3.74 -8.98
N GLY A 7 10.83 -3.12 -10.17
CA GLY A 7 11.36 -3.74 -11.38
C GLY A 7 10.44 -4.78 -12.02
N LEU A 8 9.20 -4.94 -11.53
CA LEU A 8 8.20 -5.83 -12.12
C LEU A 8 7.41 -5.12 -13.22
N ASP A 9 7.08 -5.85 -14.28
CA ASP A 9 6.07 -5.40 -15.25
C ASP A 9 4.63 -5.60 -14.72
N ASP A 10 3.63 -5.02 -15.41
CA ASP A 10 2.23 -5.09 -14.98
C ASP A 10 1.74 -6.52 -14.73
N LYS A 11 2.17 -7.49 -15.55
CA LYS A 11 1.76 -8.89 -15.44
C LYS A 11 2.40 -9.55 -14.21
N GLU A 12 3.63 -9.20 -13.90
CA GLU A 12 4.36 -9.65 -12.73
C GLU A 12 3.77 -9.05 -11.45
N ILE A 13 3.38 -7.77 -11.46
CA ILE A 13 2.66 -7.11 -10.34
C ILE A 13 1.38 -7.87 -10.02
N HIS A 14 0.54 -8.14 -11.01
CA HIS A 14 -0.69 -8.92 -10.83
C HIS A 14 -0.43 -10.33 -10.25
N ARG A 15 0.69 -10.96 -10.59
CA ARG A 15 1.07 -12.26 -10.02
C ARG A 15 1.50 -12.13 -8.56
N ALA A 16 2.26 -11.08 -8.23
CA ALA A 16 2.68 -10.79 -6.86
C ALA A 16 1.47 -10.52 -5.95
N ILE A 17 0.54 -9.68 -6.39
CA ILE A 17 -0.72 -9.41 -5.70
C ILE A 17 -1.48 -10.71 -5.43
N LYS A 18 -1.68 -11.57 -6.44
CA LYS A 18 -2.37 -12.85 -6.27
C LYS A 18 -1.67 -13.78 -5.27
N ALA A 19 -0.34 -13.81 -5.28
CA ALA A 19 0.42 -14.62 -4.33
C ALA A 19 0.19 -14.13 -2.89
N ILE A 20 0.18 -12.81 -2.70
CA ILE A 20 -0.02 -12.17 -1.39
C ILE A 20 -1.45 -12.34 -0.90
N GLN A 21 -2.45 -12.17 -1.77
CA GLN A 21 -3.85 -12.48 -1.46
C GLN A 21 -4.03 -13.94 -1.04
N ARG A 22 -3.36 -14.90 -1.71
CA ARG A 22 -3.41 -16.32 -1.32
C ARG A 22 -2.82 -16.53 0.07
N LEU A 23 -1.68 -15.92 0.37
CA LEU A 23 -1.06 -16.00 1.69
C LEU A 23 -1.96 -15.38 2.77
N LYS A 24 -2.60 -14.24 2.49
CA LYS A 24 -3.61 -13.62 3.38
C LYS A 24 -4.77 -14.58 3.66
N ASN A 25 -5.33 -15.19 2.61
CA ASN A 25 -6.46 -16.11 2.72
C ASN A 25 -6.14 -17.41 3.48
N MET A 26 -4.86 -17.73 3.68
CA MET A 26 -4.42 -18.83 4.56
C MET A 26 -4.39 -18.44 6.03
N GLY A 27 -4.79 -17.21 6.40
CA GLY A 27 -4.82 -16.69 7.76
C GLY A 27 -3.56 -15.91 8.17
N ASN A 28 -2.68 -15.58 7.23
CA ASN A 28 -1.47 -14.81 7.54
C ASN A 28 -1.76 -13.31 7.54
N THR A 29 -1.13 -12.58 8.47
CA THR A 29 -1.02 -11.12 8.38
C THR A 29 0.20 -10.76 7.55
N ILE A 30 0.02 -9.90 6.54
CA ILE A 30 1.08 -9.49 5.63
C ILE A 30 1.18 -7.98 5.70
N ILE A 31 2.39 -7.48 5.99
CA ILE A 31 2.69 -6.05 5.99
C ILE A 31 3.60 -5.79 4.80
N VAL A 32 3.23 -4.83 3.95
CA VAL A 32 3.94 -4.46 2.73
C VAL A 32 4.18 -2.96 2.73
N VAL A 33 5.39 -2.55 2.38
CA VAL A 33 5.72 -1.16 2.03
C VAL A 33 5.61 -1.08 0.51
N GLU A 34 4.78 -0.17 0.00
CA GLU A 34 4.52 -0.03 -1.44
C GLU A 34 4.21 1.42 -1.84
N HIS A 35 4.47 1.71 -3.11
CA HIS A 35 4.07 2.91 -3.81
C HIS A 35 3.22 2.61 -5.07
N ASN A 36 3.08 1.34 -5.47
CA ASN A 36 2.28 0.94 -6.61
C ASN A 36 0.76 0.99 -6.32
N GLU A 37 0.00 1.68 -7.17
CA GLU A 37 -1.43 1.91 -7.01
C GLU A 37 -2.26 0.61 -7.01
N GLU A 38 -2.00 -0.32 -7.94
CA GLU A 38 -2.75 -1.59 -8.00
C GLU A 38 -2.56 -2.40 -6.72
N PHE A 39 -1.36 -2.35 -6.15
CA PHE A 39 -1.08 -3.03 -4.89
C PHE A 39 -1.82 -2.40 -3.71
N ILE A 40 -1.79 -1.06 -3.61
CA ILE A 40 -2.44 -0.33 -2.53
C ILE A 40 -3.97 -0.53 -2.58
N LYS A 41 -4.56 -0.59 -3.78
CA LYS A 41 -6.00 -0.86 -3.99
C LYS A 41 -6.48 -2.19 -3.42
N GLU A 42 -5.58 -3.16 -3.27
CA GLU A 42 -5.88 -4.52 -2.78
C GLU A 42 -5.68 -4.67 -1.27
N ALA A 43 -5.21 -3.63 -0.58
CA ALA A 43 -4.97 -3.66 0.85
C ALA A 43 -6.27 -3.49 1.65
N ASP A 44 -6.41 -4.25 2.74
CA ASP A 44 -7.55 -4.07 3.66
C ASP A 44 -7.33 -2.86 4.59
N TRP A 45 -6.07 -2.50 4.85
CA TRP A 45 -5.65 -1.48 5.81
C TRP A 45 -4.45 -0.70 5.29
N ILE A 46 -4.46 0.62 5.46
CA ILE A 46 -3.42 1.55 5.02
C ILE A 46 -2.79 2.25 6.21
N VAL A 47 -1.46 2.36 6.17
CA VAL A 47 -0.65 3.21 7.03
C VAL A 47 0.16 4.14 6.14
N GLU A 48 -0.18 5.42 6.12
CA GLU A 48 0.57 6.42 5.34
C GLU A 48 1.50 7.21 6.25
N ILE A 49 2.78 7.28 5.85
CA ILE A 49 3.82 8.04 6.52
C ILE A 49 4.30 9.16 5.58
N GLY A 50 4.46 10.38 6.10
CA GLY A 50 4.91 11.52 5.30
C GLY A 50 5.03 12.80 6.13
N PRO A 51 4.79 14.00 5.56
CA PRO A 51 4.42 14.28 4.16
C PRO A 51 5.59 14.30 3.18
N GLY A 52 6.83 14.38 3.66
CA GLY A 52 8.04 14.28 2.86
C GLY A 52 8.93 13.12 3.29
N SER A 53 10.20 13.18 2.91
CA SER A 53 11.24 12.23 3.32
C SER A 53 12.24 12.88 4.28
N GLY A 54 13.04 12.07 4.98
CA GLY A 54 14.03 12.54 5.94
C GLY A 54 13.42 13.43 7.02
N ASP A 55 14.03 14.58 7.28
CA ASP A 55 13.58 15.55 8.29
C ASP A 55 12.20 16.14 8.02
N PHE A 56 11.72 16.04 6.77
CA PHE A 56 10.39 16.52 6.36
C PHE A 56 9.32 15.41 6.39
N GLY A 57 9.70 14.20 6.79
CA GLY A 57 8.83 13.02 6.84
C GLY A 57 8.59 12.47 8.24
N GLY A 58 8.29 11.18 8.30
CA GLY A 58 8.22 10.41 9.55
C GLY A 58 6.96 10.62 10.39
N LYS A 59 5.96 11.35 9.89
CA LYS A 59 4.67 11.52 10.58
C LYS A 59 3.67 10.51 10.08
N LEU A 60 2.87 9.98 11.01
CA LEU A 60 1.69 9.19 10.68
C LEU A 60 0.60 10.12 10.13
N LEU A 61 0.35 10.05 8.83
CA LEU A 61 -0.66 10.86 8.15
C LEU A 61 -2.03 10.18 8.15
N PHE A 62 -2.03 8.85 8.00
CA PHE A 62 -3.24 8.03 8.00
C PHE A 62 -2.96 6.65 8.60
N ASN A 63 -3.95 6.09 9.29
CA ASN A 63 -3.92 4.73 9.82
C ASN A 63 -5.35 4.20 9.92
N GLY A 64 -5.76 3.32 9.01
CA GLY A 64 -7.14 2.87 8.97
C GLY A 64 -7.48 1.96 7.79
N PRO A 65 -8.75 1.54 7.69
CA PRO A 65 -9.26 0.79 6.56
C PRO A 65 -9.13 1.55 5.22
N TYR A 66 -8.94 0.82 4.12
CA TYR A 66 -8.77 1.42 2.78
C TYR A 66 -9.95 2.31 2.34
N ASN A 67 -11.19 1.96 2.69
CA ASN A 67 -12.36 2.76 2.37
C ASN A 67 -12.42 4.11 3.12
N GLU A 68 -11.79 4.21 4.28
CA GLU A 68 -11.62 5.47 5.02
C GLU A 68 -10.42 6.25 4.49
N PHE A 69 -9.36 5.54 4.06
CA PHE A 69 -8.21 6.11 3.38
C PHE A 69 -8.62 6.88 2.11
N LEU A 70 -9.52 6.34 1.29
CA LEU A 70 -10.03 7.06 0.12
C LEU A 70 -10.72 8.39 0.43
N LYS A 71 -11.11 8.60 1.70
CA LYS A 71 -11.69 9.85 2.20
C LYS A 71 -10.67 10.70 2.94
N SER A 72 -9.48 10.18 3.23
CA SER A 72 -8.39 10.98 3.77
C SER A 72 -7.92 11.94 2.69
N ASN A 73 -7.52 13.15 3.08
CA ASN A 73 -7.03 14.17 2.17
C ASN A 73 -5.49 14.22 2.20
N THR A 74 -4.87 13.04 2.15
CA THR A 74 -3.42 12.85 2.19
C THR A 74 -2.86 12.82 0.78
N LEU A 75 -1.53 12.90 0.62
CA LEU A 75 -0.94 12.92 -0.73
C LEU A 75 -1.19 11.63 -1.48
N THR A 76 -1.01 10.48 -0.81
CA THR A 76 -1.22 9.19 -1.46
C THR A 76 -2.69 8.96 -1.78
N SER A 77 -3.63 9.34 -0.91
CA SER A 77 -5.06 9.13 -1.18
C SER A 77 -5.58 9.97 -2.35
N GLN A 78 -5.01 11.16 -2.57
CA GLN A 78 -5.34 12.00 -3.74
C GLN A 78 -4.80 11.43 -5.06
N TYR A 79 -3.77 10.59 -5.01
CA TYR A 79 -3.18 9.97 -6.19
C TYR A 79 -3.88 8.68 -6.61
N ILE A 80 -4.51 7.98 -5.66
CA ILE A 80 -5.23 6.74 -5.93
C ILE A 80 -6.65 7.08 -6.42
N THR A 81 -6.94 6.73 -7.67
CA THR A 81 -8.20 7.07 -8.37
C THR A 81 -9.20 5.92 -8.44
#